data_AF-A0A4D6XN66-F1
#
_entry.id   AF-A0A4D6XN66-F1
#
_cell.length_a   1.000
_cell.length_b   1.000
_cell.length_c   1.000
_cell.angle_alpha   90.00
_cell.angle_beta   90.00
_cell.angle_gamma   90.00
#
_symmetry.space_group_name_H-M   'P 1'
#
loop_
_entity.id
_entity.type
_entity.pdbx_description
1 polymer ?
#
loop_
_entity_poly.entity_id
_entity_poly.type
_entity_poly.pdbx_seq_one_letter_code
_entity_poly.pdbx_strand_id
1 'polypeptide(L)'
;MKKLIDIFQKIDNILILLDKTMHEEYKNLLNPHTDIKKLSFIIEKKHDLLNQLTDAKKIQKSLEKSYNIFPPYLKFKKLNYFSNKIINKCLFLNKMSFKNKKLTKNKFYLNQNFLNLYKSYNNNGIYDINENLEN
;
A
#
# COMPACT_ATOMS: atom_id res chain seq x y z
N MET A 1 16.66 -0.93 26.52
CA MET A 1 15.34 -1.60 26.43
C MET A 1 14.16 -0.68 26.18
N LYS A 2 13.94 0.39 26.96
CA LYS A 2 12.82 1.35 26.74
C LYS A 2 12.76 1.86 25.29
N LYS A 3 13.89 2.33 24.75
CA LYS A 3 14.01 2.78 23.35
C LYS A 3 13.54 1.74 22.33
N LEU A 4 13.83 0.45 22.54
CA LEU A 4 13.39 -0.61 21.62
C LEU A 4 11.86 -0.76 21.67
N ILE A 5 11.27 -0.75 22.86
CA ILE A 5 9.81 -0.78 23.04
C ILE A 5 9.15 0.44 22.36
N ASP A 6 9.72 1.63 22.51
CA ASP A 6 9.20 2.85 21.88
C ASP A 6 9.22 2.74 20.34
N ILE A 7 10.25 2.12 19.77
CA ILE A 7 10.32 1.85 18.33
C ILE A 7 9.29 0.82 17.88
N PHE A 8 9.04 -0.23 18.66
CA PHE A 8 7.96 -1.19 18.38
C PHE A 8 6.58 -0.51 18.40
N GLN A 9 6.33 0.39 19.35
CA GLN A 9 5.10 1.20 19.40
C GLN A 9 4.97 2.12 18.19
N LYS A 10 6.08 2.77 17.78
CA LYS A 10 6.12 3.58 16.55
C LYS A 10 5.76 2.75 15.32
N ILE A 11 6.32 1.55 15.19
CA ILE A 11 6.00 0.63 14.09
C ILE A 11 4.51 0.26 14.11
N ASP A 12 3.97 -0.12 15.27
CA ASP A 12 2.54 -0.45 15.43
C ASP A 12 1.63 0.70 14.99
N ASN A 13 1.95 1.93 15.40
CA ASN A 13 1.21 3.13 15.00
C ASN A 13 1.27 3.38 13.48
N ILE A 14 2.44 3.24 12.86
CA ILE A 14 2.58 3.37 11.41
C ILE A 14 1.72 2.33 10.69
N LEU A 15 1.69 1.08 11.18
CA LEU A 15 0.87 0.01 10.59
C LEU A 15 -0.64 0.26 10.75
N ILE A 16 -1.08 0.88 11.84
CA ILE A 16 -2.46 1.33 12.02
C ILE A 16 -2.82 2.42 11.00
N LEU A 17 -1.92 3.37 10.76
CA LEU A 17 -2.13 4.40 9.75
C LEU A 17 -2.16 3.83 8.33
N LEU A 18 -1.26 2.90 8.01
CA LEU A 18 -1.26 2.18 6.74
C LEU A 18 -2.58 1.43 6.51
N ASP A 19 -3.11 0.80 7.56
CA ASP A 19 -4.39 0.09 7.49
C ASP A 19 -5.54 1.01 7.12
N LYS A 20 -5.63 2.17 7.78
CA LYS A 20 -6.63 3.20 7.46
C LYS A 20 -6.48 3.67 6.02
N THR A 21 -5.26 3.99 5.59
CA THR A 21 -4.96 4.44 4.23
C THR A 21 -5.30 3.39 3.18
N MET A 22 -5.01 2.10 3.42
CA MET A 22 -5.36 1.01 2.50
C MET A 22 -6.86 0.76 2.41
N HIS A 23 -7.61 0.93 3.50
CA HIS A 23 -9.07 0.87 3.47
C HIS A 23 -9.68 2.07 2.74
N GLU A 24 -9.10 3.25 2.90
CA GLU A 24 -9.50 4.43 2.14
C GLU A 24 -9.25 4.22 0.64
N GLU A 25 -8.07 3.70 0.26
CA GLU A 25 -7.75 3.30 -1.12
C GLU A 25 -8.81 2.32 -1.65
N TYR A 26 -9.16 1.28 -0.89
CA TYR A 26 -10.15 0.29 -1.28
C TYR A 26 -11.53 0.90 -1.57
N LYS A 27 -12.03 1.74 -0.67
CA LYS A 27 -13.33 2.42 -0.84
C LYS A 27 -13.34 3.29 -2.10
N ASN A 28 -12.25 4.01 -2.36
CA ASN A 28 -12.10 4.85 -3.53
C ASN A 28 -11.94 4.03 -4.82
N LEU A 29 -11.26 2.88 -4.77
CA LEU A 29 -11.18 1.95 -5.89
C LEU A 29 -12.50 1.24 -6.18
N LEU A 30 -13.42 1.11 -5.22
CA LEU A 30 -14.76 0.59 -5.49
C LEU A 30 -15.68 1.64 -6.13
N ASN A 31 -15.48 2.92 -5.83
CA ASN A 31 -16.31 3.97 -6.38
C ASN A 31 -15.92 4.27 -7.84
N PRO A 32 -16.86 4.19 -8.81
CA PRO A 32 -16.58 4.54 -10.20
C PRO A 32 -16.32 6.04 -10.41
N HIS A 33 -16.83 6.90 -9.51
CA HIS A 33 -16.75 8.36 -9.61
C HIS A 33 -15.64 8.96 -8.73
N THR A 34 -14.74 8.15 -8.20
CA THR A 34 -13.62 8.66 -7.41
C THR A 34 -12.73 9.55 -8.27
N ASP A 35 -12.43 10.74 -7.74
CA ASP A 35 -11.42 11.64 -8.29
C ASP A 35 -10.03 10.99 -8.25
N ILE A 36 -9.36 10.97 -9.41
CA ILE A 36 -8.00 10.43 -9.55
C ILE A 36 -6.99 11.16 -8.66
N LYS A 37 -7.19 12.47 -8.42
CA LYS A 37 -6.32 13.26 -7.52
C LYS A 37 -6.40 12.75 -6.08
N LYS A 38 -7.60 12.36 -5.64
CA LYS A 38 -7.81 11.76 -4.32
C LYS A 38 -7.09 10.41 -4.20
N LEU A 39 -7.14 9.60 -5.25
CA LEU A 39 -6.42 8.32 -5.28
C LEU A 39 -4.90 8.53 -5.28
N SER A 40 -4.38 9.52 -6.02
CA SER A 40 -2.97 9.91 -6.01
C SER A 40 -2.49 10.30 -4.60
N PHE A 41 -3.25 11.15 -3.93
CA PHE A 41 -2.94 11.58 -2.56
C PHE A 41 -2.89 10.40 -1.58
N ILE A 42 -3.81 9.44 -1.70
CA ILE A 42 -3.80 8.21 -0.88
C ILE A 42 -2.54 7.38 -1.16
N ILE A 43 -2.10 7.28 -2.42
CA ILE A 43 -0.89 6.55 -2.81
C ILE A 43 0.36 7.23 -2.24
N GLU A 44 0.47 8.56 -2.32
CA GLU A 44 1.56 9.35 -1.73
C GLU A 44 1.64 9.14 -0.21
N LYS A 45 0.53 9.28 0.49
CA LYS A 45 0.46 9.02 1.94
C LYS A 45 0.89 7.59 2.30
N LYS A 46 0.53 6.60 1.49
CA LYS A 46 0.97 5.21 1.68
C LYS A 46 2.48 5.09 1.51
N HIS A 47 3.06 5.75 0.51
CA HIS A 47 4.50 5.78 0.27
C HIS A 47 5.26 6.39 1.45
N ASP A 48 4.80 7.53 1.96
CA ASP A 48 5.42 8.19 3.12
C ASP A 48 5.41 7.31 4.36
N LEU A 49 4.29 6.64 4.64
CA LEU A 49 4.18 5.70 5.75
C LEU A 49 5.11 4.49 5.59
N LEU A 50 5.31 3.98 4.36
CA LEU A 50 6.25 2.90 4.09
C LEU A 50 7.71 3.33 4.29
N ASN A 51 8.05 4.58 3.97
CA ASN A 51 9.37 5.14 4.24
C ASN A 51 9.62 5.24 5.75
N GLN A 52 8.65 5.82 6.49
CA GLN A 52 8.73 5.88 7.96
C GLN A 52 8.83 4.49 8.60
N LEU A 53 8.12 3.49 8.07
CA LEU A 53 8.19 2.11 8.53
C LEU A 53 9.59 1.52 8.30
N THR A 54 10.17 1.78 7.13
CA THR A 54 11.51 1.31 6.76
C THR A 54 12.55 1.87 7.72
N ASP A 55 12.48 3.17 8.02
CA ASP A 55 13.42 3.81 8.94
C ASP A 55 13.24 3.33 10.38
N ALA A 56 12.00 3.16 10.84
CA ALA A 56 11.72 2.57 12.15
C ALA A 56 12.29 1.15 12.27
N LYS A 57 12.17 0.32 11.22
CA LYS A 57 12.77 -1.03 11.17
C LYS A 57 14.29 -1.02 11.17
N LYS A 58 14.94 -0.04 10.51
CA LYS A 58 16.41 0.11 10.58
C LYS A 58 16.85 0.40 12.01
N ILE A 59 16.15 1.32 12.69
CA ILE A 59 16.44 1.65 14.10
C ILE A 59 16.18 0.44 15.00
N GLN A 60 15.08 -0.29 14.80
CA GLN A 60 14.77 -1.52 15.52
C GLN A 60 15.95 -2.51 15.43
N LYS A 61 16.40 -2.82 14.21
CA LYS A 61 17.52 -3.75 13.98
C LYS A 61 18.82 -3.28 14.64
N SER A 62 19.11 -1.98 14.61
CA SER A 62 20.28 -1.41 15.27
C SER A 62 20.22 -1.59 16.79
N LEU A 63 19.08 -1.30 17.41
CA LEU A 63 18.87 -1.48 18.85
C LEU A 63 18.90 -2.95 19.28
N GLU A 64 18.33 -3.84 18.47
CA GLU A 64 18.41 -5.30 18.69
C GLU A 64 19.84 -5.80 18.75
N LYS A 65 20.67 -5.40 17.78
CA LYS A 65 22.11 -5.70 17.77
C LYS A 65 22.80 -5.12 19.00
N SER A 66 22.55 -3.85 19.32
CA SER A 66 23.16 -3.17 20.47
C SER A 66 22.79 -3.83 21.81
N TYR A 67 21.59 -4.38 21.94
CA TYR A 67 21.14 -5.06 23.15
C TYR A 67 21.39 -6.57 23.14
N ASN A 68 21.92 -7.12 22.03
CA ASN A 68 22.05 -8.55 21.80
C ASN A 68 20.74 -9.33 22.02
N ILE A 69 19.63 -8.79 21.51
CA ILE A 69 18.29 -9.35 21.65
C ILE A 69 17.68 -9.54 20.27
N PHE A 70 17.13 -10.72 20.02
CA PHE A 70 16.55 -11.09 18.73
C PHE A 70 15.17 -11.77 18.91
N PRO A 71 14.32 -11.77 17.87
CA PRO A 71 13.14 -12.63 17.83
C PRO A 71 13.56 -14.09 18.08
N PRO A 72 12.74 -14.91 18.77
CA PRO A 72 11.33 -14.67 19.13
C PRO A 72 11.06 -13.93 20.47
N TYR A 73 11.97 -13.11 21.01
CA TYR A 73 11.79 -12.25 22.22
C TYR A 73 11.11 -12.92 23.44
N LEU A 74 11.16 -14.25 23.58
CA LEU A 74 10.34 -15.00 24.54
C LEU A 74 10.58 -14.56 26.00
N LYS A 75 11.80 -14.13 26.31
CA LYS A 75 12.21 -13.62 27.63
C LYS A 75 11.66 -12.22 27.94
N PHE A 76 11.13 -11.50 26.95
CA PHE A 76 10.70 -10.10 27.05
C PHE A 76 9.22 -9.95 26.68
N LYS A 77 8.33 -10.24 27.64
CA LYS A 77 6.85 -10.26 27.43
C LYS A 77 6.32 -9.10 26.59
N LYS A 78 6.73 -7.86 26.88
CA LYS A 78 6.27 -6.65 26.18
C LYS A 78 6.76 -6.58 24.72
N LEU A 79 8.02 -6.95 24.45
CA LEU A 79 8.55 -7.02 23.09
C LEU A 79 7.89 -8.14 22.29
N ASN A 80 7.72 -9.31 22.91
CA ASN A 80 7.03 -10.43 22.28
C ASN A 80 5.59 -10.06 21.90
N TYR A 81 4.86 -9.39 22.80
CA TYR A 81 3.52 -8.88 22.52
C TYR A 81 3.49 -7.97 21.29
N PHE A 82 4.33 -6.93 21.25
CA PHE A 82 4.35 -6.01 20.10
C PHE A 82 4.83 -6.69 18.82
N SER A 83 5.82 -7.59 18.90
CA SER A 83 6.31 -8.34 17.75
C SER A 83 5.20 -9.16 17.10
N ASN A 84 4.47 -9.94 17.89
CA ASN A 84 3.36 -10.75 17.39
C ASN A 84 2.24 -9.88 16.83
N LYS A 85 1.92 -8.76 17.50
CA LYS A 85 0.93 -7.79 17.01
C LYS A 85 1.33 -7.22 15.65
N ILE A 86 2.59 -6.80 15.49
CA ILE A 86 3.16 -6.27 14.24
C ILE A 86 3.11 -7.32 13.14
N ILE A 87 3.51 -8.57 13.41
CA ILE A 87 3.49 -9.67 12.44
C ILE A 87 2.06 -9.90 11.94
N ASN A 88 1.10 -10.03 12.85
CA ASN A 88 -0.31 -10.23 12.51
C ASN A 88 -0.85 -9.05 11.68
N LYS A 89 -0.49 -7.82 12.04
CA LYS A 89 -0.91 -6.63 11.29
C LYS A 89 -0.30 -6.62 9.88
N CYS A 90 0.97 -6.98 9.71
CA CYS A 90 1.60 -7.11 8.39
C CYS A 90 0.88 -8.16 7.52
N LEU A 91 0.54 -9.32 8.08
CA LEU A 91 -0.21 -10.36 7.37
C LEU A 91 -1.59 -9.85 6.90
N PHE A 92 -2.28 -9.10 7.76
CA PHE A 92 -3.56 -8.47 7.40
C PHE A 92 -3.40 -7.43 6.29
N LEU A 93 -2.42 -6.52 6.39
CA LEU A 93 -2.14 -5.51 5.38
C LEU A 93 -1.79 -6.11 4.02
N ASN A 94 -1.07 -7.24 4.01
CA ASN A 94 -0.80 -7.97 2.77
C ASN A 94 -2.11 -8.42 2.09
N LYS A 95 -3.05 -9.00 2.85
CA LYS A 95 -4.37 -9.39 2.31
C LYS A 95 -5.12 -8.17 1.75
N MET A 96 -5.04 -7.03 2.44
CA MET A 96 -5.70 -5.80 1.99
C MET A 96 -5.08 -5.26 0.69
N SER A 97 -3.74 -5.25 0.60
CA SER A 97 -3.00 -4.87 -0.60
C SER A 97 -3.38 -5.73 -1.81
N PHE A 98 -3.56 -7.05 -1.62
CA PHE A 98 -4.05 -7.93 -2.68
C PHE A 98 -5.45 -7.56 -3.17
N LYS A 99 -6.36 -7.19 -2.27
CA LYS A 99 -7.71 -6.72 -2.65
C LYS A 99 -7.64 -5.44 -3.48
N ASN A 100 -6.86 -4.45 -3.05
CA ASN A 100 -6.66 -3.20 -3.78
C ASN A 100 -6.07 -3.47 -5.17
N LYS A 101 -5.03 -4.31 -5.25
CA LYS A 101 -4.40 -4.72 -6.52
C LYS A 101 -5.40 -5.36 -7.49
N LYS A 102 -6.31 -6.21 -6.99
CA LYS A 102 -7.34 -6.85 -7.82
C LYS A 102 -8.30 -5.80 -8.41
N LEU A 103 -8.74 -4.83 -7.62
CA LEU A 103 -9.60 -3.75 -8.10
C LEU A 103 -8.92 -2.87 -9.15
N THR A 104 -7.67 -2.47 -8.91
CA THR A 104 -6.88 -1.67 -9.87
C THR A 104 -6.73 -2.41 -11.20
N LYS A 105 -6.39 -3.71 -11.16
CA LYS A 105 -6.28 -4.53 -12.38
C LYS A 105 -7.60 -4.61 -13.14
N ASN A 106 -8.72 -4.81 -12.44
CA ASN A 106 -10.04 -4.87 -13.07
C ASN A 106 -10.40 -3.55 -13.74
N LYS A 107 -10.17 -2.41 -13.07
CA LYS A 107 -10.40 -1.08 -13.66
C LYS A 107 -9.51 -0.85 -14.90
N PHE A 108 -8.24 -1.23 -14.83
CA PHE A 108 -7.32 -1.13 -15.95
C PHE A 108 -7.78 -1.98 -17.14
N TYR A 109 -8.19 -3.23 -16.89
CA TYR A 109 -8.72 -4.13 -17.92
C TYR A 109 -9.96 -3.53 -18.62
N LEU A 110 -10.92 -3.00 -17.86
CA LEU A 110 -12.10 -2.35 -18.42
C LEU A 110 -11.73 -1.13 -19.28
N ASN A 111 -10.79 -0.30 -18.82
CA ASN A 111 -10.31 0.86 -19.58
C ASN A 111 -9.65 0.42 -20.90
N GLN A 112 -8.80 -0.62 -20.87
CA GLN A 112 -8.17 -1.14 -22.07
C GLN A 112 -9.19 -1.74 -23.05
N ASN A 113 -10.20 -2.45 -22.54
CA ASN A 113 -11.28 -2.98 -23.38
C ASN A 113 -12.07 -1.86 -24.04
N PHE A 114 -12.39 -0.78 -23.32
CA PHE A 114 -13.05 0.39 -23.90
C PHE A 114 -12.23 1.01 -25.04
N LEU A 115 -10.92 1.21 -24.83
CA LEU A 115 -10.02 1.71 -25.87
C LEU A 115 -9.97 0.78 -27.10
N ASN A 116 -9.95 -0.52 -26.88
CA ASN A 116 -9.94 -1.49 -27.97
C ASN A 116 -11.26 -1.49 -28.75
N LEU A 117 -12.40 -1.39 -28.06
CA LEU A 117 -13.71 -1.24 -28.70
C LEU A 117 -13.75 0.04 -29.53
N TYR A 118 -13.35 1.17 -28.96
CA TYR A 118 -13.30 2.46 -29.67
C TYR A 118 -12.45 2.36 -30.94
N LYS A 119 -11.25 1.78 -30.86
CA LYS A 119 -10.40 1.50 -32.03
C LYS A 119 -11.11 0.64 -33.08
N SER A 120 -11.77 -0.44 -32.66
CA SER A 120 -12.49 -1.33 -33.61
C SER A 120 -13.65 -0.64 -34.33
N TYR A 121 -14.32 0.31 -33.68
CA TYR A 121 -15.37 1.14 -34.30
C TYR A 121 -14.79 2.17 -35.28
N ASN A 122 -13.61 2.73 -34.97
CA ASN A 122 -12.91 3.67 -35.84
C ASN A 122 -12.10 3.01 -36.98
N ASN A 123 -12.10 1.69 -37.15
CA ASN A 123 -11.39 1.03 -38.26
C ASN A 123 -11.92 1.36 -39.68
N ASN A 124 -12.90 2.27 -39.83
CA ASN A 124 -13.26 2.87 -41.12
C ASN A 124 -12.49 4.18 -41.43
N GLY A 125 -11.65 4.67 -40.51
CA GLY A 125 -10.72 5.78 -40.71
C GLY A 125 -9.74 5.82 -39.54
N ILE A 126 -8.45 5.55 -39.79
CA ILE A 126 -7.44 5.66 -38.74
C ILE A 126 -7.30 7.15 -38.46
N TYR A 127 -7.59 7.59 -37.24
CA TYR A 127 -7.38 8.97 -36.80
C TYR A 127 -6.30 9.00 -35.72
N ASP A 128 -5.38 9.97 -35.80
CA ASP A 128 -4.37 10.22 -34.78
C ASP A 128 -5.01 10.67 -33.44
N ILE A 129 -4.19 10.86 -32.42
CA ILE A 129 -4.61 11.37 -31.10
C ILE A 129 -5.26 12.77 -31.13
N ASN A 130 -5.18 13.48 -32.26
CA ASN A 130 -5.78 14.79 -32.49
C ASN A 130 -6.99 14.73 -33.44
N GLU A 131 -7.54 13.54 -33.72
CA GLU A 131 -8.65 13.32 -34.66
C GLU A 131 -8.31 13.67 -36.12
N ASN A 132 -7.02 13.69 -36.49
CA ASN A 132 -6.61 13.81 -37.89
C ASN A 132 -6.58 12.45 -38.55
N LEU A 133 -7.12 12.33 -39.76
CA LEU A 133 -7.09 11.09 -40.53
C LEU A 133 -5.62 10.75 -40.87
N GLU A 134 -5.10 9.65 -40.33
CA GLU A 134 -3.88 9.01 -40.80
C GLU A 134 -4.22 8.27 -42.11
N ASN A 135 -3.75 8.82 -43.23
CA ASN A 135 -3.75 8.13 -44.53
C ASN A 135 -2.66 7.06 -44.60
#